data_AF-A0A0C9M580-F1
#
_entry.id   AF-A0A0C9M580-F1
#
_cell.length_a   1.000
_cell.length_b   1.000
_cell.length_c   1.000
_cell.angle_alpha   90.00
_cell.angle_beta   90.00
_cell.angle_gamma   90.00
#
_symmetry.space_group_name_H-M   'P 1'
#
loop_
_entity.id
_entity.type
_entity.pdbx_description
1 polymer ?
#
loop_
_entity_poly.entity_id
_entity_poly.type
_entity_poly.pdbx_seq_one_letter_code
_entity_poly.pdbx_strand_id
1 'polypeptide(L)'
;MSTLTQYQANFLPDDDMIVCQSHQQQACLACGIDWTEHNQLAASLKSVKEIPLPNKPIPSKIKASVNKLKLDGNQAYKLEHFEEAVKWYTSAVELAWSRPLWEPLAFQAVREELAPILSNRSAANLSLGSYVDALVDAHIVTQLKKDWSKGWFRKGKALMGLQRFDEASKSFHTALLYTDANERDGLLEALKECSTATRNA
;
A
#
# COMPACT_ATOMS: atom_id res chain seq x y z
N MET A 1 32.24 -33.85 8.52
CA MET A 1 32.10 -33.31 7.15
C MET A 1 31.12 -32.15 7.22
N SER A 2 31.47 -30.98 6.67
CA SER A 2 30.60 -29.81 6.67
C SER A 2 29.32 -30.12 5.89
N THR A 3 28.16 -29.97 6.51
CA THR A 3 26.83 -30.14 5.90
C THR A 3 26.34 -28.87 5.20
N LEU A 4 27.17 -27.83 5.12
CA LEU A 4 26.82 -26.55 4.51
C LEU A 4 27.11 -26.54 3.01
N THR A 5 26.12 -26.15 2.22
CA THR A 5 26.28 -25.87 0.79
C THR A 5 27.18 -24.64 0.63
N GLN A 6 28.29 -24.80 -0.11
CA GLN A 6 29.19 -23.70 -0.44
C GLN A 6 28.82 -23.13 -1.80
N TYR A 7 28.65 -21.81 -1.86
CA TYR A 7 28.38 -21.08 -3.10
C TYR A 7 29.61 -20.27 -3.48
N GLN A 8 29.94 -20.26 -4.77
CA GLN A 8 31.06 -19.50 -5.32
C GLN A 8 30.59 -18.12 -5.78
N ALA A 9 31.18 -17.06 -5.23
CA ALA A 9 30.85 -15.67 -5.53
C ALA A 9 32.10 -14.84 -5.83
N ASN A 10 31.93 -13.80 -6.63
CA ASN A 10 32.93 -12.77 -6.88
C ASN A 10 32.39 -11.41 -6.42
N PHE A 11 33.25 -10.57 -5.84
CA PHE A 11 32.90 -9.21 -5.45
C PHE A 11 33.40 -8.23 -6.50
N LEU A 12 32.51 -7.34 -6.96
CA LEU A 12 32.82 -6.27 -7.90
C LEU A 12 33.01 -4.97 -7.10
N PRO A 13 34.23 -4.44 -6.96
CA PRO A 13 34.49 -3.26 -6.12
C PRO A 13 33.89 -1.97 -6.68
N ASP A 14 33.80 -1.84 -8.01
CA ASP A 14 33.31 -0.63 -8.68
C ASP A 14 31.79 -0.45 -8.47
N ASP A 15 31.04 -1.55 -8.56
CA ASP A 15 29.59 -1.59 -8.35
C ASP A 15 29.21 -1.87 -6.88
N ASP A 16 30.20 -2.27 -6.06
CA ASP A 16 30.07 -2.68 -4.66
C ASP A 16 28.92 -3.69 -4.48
N MET A 17 29.01 -4.77 -5.25
CA MET A 17 28.03 -5.86 -5.33
C MET A 17 28.71 -7.23 -5.49
N ILE A 18 28.01 -8.29 -5.07
CA ILE A 18 28.44 -9.67 -5.30
C ILE A 18 27.71 -10.28 -6.50
N VAL A 19 28.43 -11.11 -7.26
CA VAL A 19 27.94 -11.81 -8.44
C VAL A 19 28.39 -13.28 -8.41
N CYS A 20 27.79 -14.12 -9.23
CA CYS A 20 28.27 -15.49 -9.39
C CYS A 20 29.69 -15.50 -9.97
N GLN A 21 30.54 -16.41 -9.49
CA GLN A 21 31.94 -16.45 -9.93
C GLN A 21 32.07 -16.78 -11.43
N SER A 22 31.28 -17.73 -11.93
CA SER A 22 31.43 -18.28 -13.28
C SER A 22 30.88 -17.38 -14.39
N HIS A 23 29.81 -16.62 -14.12
CA HIS A 23 29.11 -15.86 -15.15
C HIS A 23 28.98 -14.36 -14.84
N GLN A 24 29.50 -13.90 -13.69
CA GLN A 24 29.46 -12.51 -13.24
C GLN A 24 28.07 -11.87 -13.26
N GLN A 25 27.04 -12.67 -13.00
CA GLN A 25 25.65 -12.21 -12.91
C GLN A 25 25.18 -12.22 -11.45
N GLN A 26 24.40 -11.22 -11.06
CA GLN A 26 23.76 -11.24 -9.74
C GLN A 26 22.72 -12.37 -9.65
N ALA A 27 21.90 -12.54 -10.69
CA ALA A 27 20.89 -13.59 -10.79
C ALA A 27 21.31 -14.55 -11.91
N CYS A 28 21.87 -15.69 -11.53
CA CYS A 28 22.48 -16.64 -12.46
C CYS A 28 21.68 -17.93 -12.51
N LEU A 29 20.88 -18.09 -13.57
CA LEU A 29 20.09 -19.30 -13.82
C LEU A 29 20.97 -20.54 -14.03
N ALA A 30 22.14 -20.39 -14.65
CA ALA A 30 23.06 -21.51 -14.92
C ALA A 30 23.70 -22.08 -13.65
N CYS A 31 23.94 -21.24 -12.63
CA CYS A 31 24.46 -21.67 -11.34
C CYS A 31 23.38 -21.94 -10.30
N GLY A 32 22.12 -21.53 -10.56
CA GLY A 32 21.03 -21.59 -9.59
C GLY A 32 21.24 -20.66 -8.39
N ILE A 33 21.95 -19.54 -8.57
CA ILE A 33 22.30 -18.60 -7.49
C ILE A 33 21.69 -17.24 -7.81
N ASP A 34 21.06 -16.61 -6.81
CA ASP A 34 20.53 -15.26 -6.90
C ASP A 34 21.02 -14.41 -5.72
N TRP A 35 21.86 -13.42 -6.02
CA TRP A 35 22.39 -12.45 -5.06
C TRP A 35 21.61 -11.13 -5.05
N THR A 36 20.52 -11.02 -5.81
CA THR A 36 19.77 -9.76 -5.96
C THR A 36 19.32 -9.19 -4.62
N GLU A 37 18.70 -10.00 -3.76
CA GLU A 37 18.25 -9.58 -2.43
C GLU A 37 19.41 -9.17 -1.52
N HIS A 38 20.54 -9.90 -1.59
CA HIS A 38 21.74 -9.59 -0.81
C HIS A 38 22.33 -8.23 -1.19
N ASN A 39 22.48 -7.98 -2.50
CA ASN A 39 23.00 -6.71 -3.01
C ASN A 39 22.07 -5.55 -2.68
N GLN A 40 20.74 -5.73 -2.80
CA GLN A 40 19.75 -4.73 -2.41
C GLN A 40 19.84 -4.40 -0.91
N LEU A 41 19.96 -5.42 -0.06
CA LEU A 41 20.14 -5.23 1.38
C LEU A 41 21.44 -4.49 1.68
N ALA A 42 22.56 -4.91 1.10
CA ALA A 42 23.86 -4.28 1.28
C ALA A 42 23.80 -2.79 0.89
N ALA A 43 23.21 -2.48 -0.27
CA ALA A 43 23.00 -1.10 -0.73
C ALA A 43 22.17 -0.26 0.26
N SER A 44 21.08 -0.82 0.80
CA SER A 44 20.23 -0.12 1.77
C SER A 44 20.96 0.19 3.09
N LEU A 45 21.91 -0.67 3.48
CA LEU A 45 22.66 -0.55 4.73
C LEU A 45 23.86 0.40 4.62
N LYS A 46 24.35 0.78 3.42
CA LYS A 46 25.51 1.68 3.26
C LYS A 46 25.35 3.01 4.00
N SER A 47 24.12 3.53 4.03
CA SER A 47 23.81 4.79 4.70
C SER A 47 23.61 4.69 6.22
N VAL A 48 23.58 3.45 6.75
CA VAL A 48 23.21 3.14 8.13
C VAL A 48 24.47 2.96 8.96
N LYS A 49 24.78 3.96 9.81
CA LYS A 49 25.96 3.93 10.69
C LYS A 49 25.87 2.86 11.79
N GLU A 50 24.67 2.64 12.31
CA GLU A 50 24.38 1.63 13.32
C GLU A 50 23.03 1.00 13.01
N ILE A 51 22.96 -0.34 12.98
CA ILE A 51 21.71 -1.06 12.79
C ILE A 51 20.90 -0.89 14.08
N PRO A 52 19.75 -0.18 14.05
CA PRO A 52 18.98 0.04 15.26
C PRO A 52 18.41 -1.28 15.76
N LEU A 53 18.36 -1.43 17.09
CA LEU A 53 17.79 -2.62 17.72
C LEU A 53 16.35 -2.88 17.22
N PRO A 54 15.97 -4.15 16.99
CA PRO A 54 14.59 -4.51 16.68
C PRO A 54 13.63 -3.91 17.71
N ASN A 55 12.44 -3.52 17.28
CA ASN A 55 11.35 -3.00 18.13
C ASN A 55 11.55 -1.61 18.77
N LYS A 56 12.59 -0.84 18.42
CA LYS A 56 12.66 0.58 18.80
C LYS A 56 11.81 1.45 17.86
N PRO A 57 10.85 2.25 18.38
CA PRO A 57 10.13 3.22 17.57
C PRO A 57 11.11 4.31 17.10
N ILE A 58 11.38 4.35 15.80
CA ILE A 58 12.28 5.37 15.21
C ILE A 58 11.47 6.66 15.03
N PRO A 59 11.94 7.82 15.55
CA PRO A 59 11.24 9.08 15.39
C PRO A 59 11.17 9.59 13.93
N SER A 60 9.97 9.48 13.37
CA SER A 60 9.07 10.60 13.05
C SER A 60 9.42 11.63 11.94
N LYS A 61 10.63 11.69 11.35
CA LYS A 61 10.82 12.60 10.20
C LYS A 61 10.00 12.17 8.98
N ILE A 62 10.08 10.89 8.63
CA ILE A 62 9.31 10.32 7.52
C ILE A 62 7.81 10.36 7.84
N LYS A 63 7.41 9.99 9.06
CA LYS A 63 6.00 10.07 9.50
C LYS A 63 5.43 11.48 9.43
N ALA A 64 6.19 12.49 9.85
CA ALA A 64 5.76 13.89 9.73
C ALA A 64 5.60 14.30 8.26
N SER A 65 6.56 13.95 7.40
CA SER A 65 6.49 14.22 5.96
C SER A 65 5.32 13.52 5.28
N VAL A 66 5.07 12.24 5.57
CA VAL A 66 3.90 11.49 5.07
C VAL A 66 2.61 12.16 5.50
N ASN A 67 2.51 12.57 6.78
CA ASN A 67 1.33 13.29 7.27
C ASN A 67 1.15 14.65 6.60
N LYS A 68 2.24 15.39 6.34
CA LYS A 68 2.19 16.64 5.60
C LYS A 68 1.62 16.43 4.20
N LEU A 69 2.18 15.49 3.42
CA LEU A 69 1.70 15.17 2.08
C LEU A 69 0.22 14.73 2.07
N LYS A 70 -0.19 13.94 3.07
CA LYS A 70 -1.61 13.59 3.26
C LYS A 70 -2.49 14.81 3.50
N LEU A 71 -2.04 15.77 4.32
CA LEU A 71 -2.78 16.99 4.60
C LEU A 71 -2.87 17.90 3.36
N ASP A 72 -1.79 18.02 2.60
CA ASP A 72 -1.75 18.75 1.33
C ASP A 72 -2.73 18.13 0.32
N GLY A 73 -2.76 16.79 0.22
CA GLY A 73 -3.76 16.06 -0.57
C GLY A 73 -5.19 16.27 -0.11
N ASN A 74 -5.42 16.30 1.22
CA ASN A 74 -6.75 16.61 1.78
C ASN A 74 -7.19 18.04 1.45
N GLN A 75 -6.26 19.00 1.43
CA GLN A 75 -6.54 20.38 1.06
C GLN A 75 -6.91 20.47 -0.43
N ALA A 76 -6.12 19.85 -1.32
CA ALA A 76 -6.43 19.78 -2.74
C ALA A 76 -7.80 19.11 -3.01
N TYR A 77 -8.11 18.03 -2.27
CA TYR A 77 -9.41 17.36 -2.37
C TYR A 77 -10.59 18.28 -1.98
N LYS A 78 -10.44 19.09 -0.92
CA LYS A 78 -11.46 20.05 -0.50
C LYS A 78 -11.69 21.17 -1.52
N LEU A 79 -10.66 21.51 -2.29
CA LEU A 79 -10.72 22.48 -3.39
C LEU A 79 -11.20 21.84 -4.71
N GLU A 80 -11.64 20.57 -4.68
CA GLU A 80 -12.06 19.79 -5.85
C GLU A 80 -10.96 19.59 -6.91
N HIS A 81 -9.71 19.88 -6.57
CA HIS A 81 -8.54 19.59 -7.39
C HIS A 81 -8.13 18.11 -7.25
N PHE A 82 -8.98 17.21 -7.73
CA PHE A 82 -8.84 15.77 -7.49
C PHE A 82 -7.55 15.17 -8.10
N GLU A 83 -7.13 15.62 -9.28
CA GLU A 83 -5.88 15.15 -9.90
C GLU A 83 -4.66 15.49 -9.05
N GLU A 84 -4.63 16.71 -8.50
CA GLU A 84 -3.55 17.15 -7.62
C GLU A 84 -3.59 16.38 -6.29
N ALA A 85 -4.78 16.15 -5.73
CA ALA A 85 -4.94 15.32 -4.54
C ALA A 85 -4.38 13.91 -4.74
N VAL A 86 -4.64 13.27 -5.90
CA VAL A 86 -4.09 11.94 -6.24
C VAL A 86 -2.56 11.97 -6.26
N LYS A 87 -1.94 13.02 -6.80
CA LYS A 87 -0.47 13.17 -6.82
C LYS A 87 0.08 13.25 -5.39
N TRP A 88 -0.50 14.12 -4.55
CA TRP A 88 -0.08 14.26 -3.16
C TRP A 88 -0.22 12.96 -2.36
N TYR A 89 -1.35 12.25 -2.51
CA TYR A 89 -1.53 10.95 -1.85
C TYR A 89 -0.56 9.90 -2.37
N THR A 90 -0.26 9.88 -3.67
CA THR A 90 0.70 8.95 -4.26
C THR A 90 2.09 9.15 -3.70
N SER A 91 2.58 10.40 -3.64
CA SER A 91 3.85 10.74 -3.01
C SER A 91 3.87 10.33 -1.52
N ALA A 92 2.74 10.45 -0.81
CA ALA A 92 2.64 10.02 0.58
C ALA A 92 2.75 8.50 0.73
N VAL A 93 2.13 7.73 -0.18
CA VAL A 93 2.21 6.26 -0.21
C VAL A 93 3.64 5.80 -0.53
N GLU A 94 4.27 6.39 -1.56
CA GLU A 94 5.64 6.06 -1.95
C GLU A 94 6.63 6.30 -0.80
N LEU A 95 6.53 7.46 -0.14
CA LEU A 95 7.38 7.79 1.00
C LEU A 95 7.13 6.89 2.22
N ALA A 96 5.89 6.41 2.40
CA ALA A 96 5.58 5.44 3.43
C ALA A 96 6.16 4.05 3.11
N TRP A 97 6.19 3.65 1.83
CA TRP A 97 6.72 2.38 1.36
C TRP A 97 8.25 2.35 1.27
N SER A 98 8.89 3.51 1.11
CA SER A 98 10.35 3.65 1.05
C SER A 98 11.05 3.52 2.41
N ARG A 99 10.35 3.09 3.46
CA ARG A 99 10.92 2.93 4.80
C ARG A 99 11.75 1.65 4.89
N PRO A 100 12.85 1.65 5.67
CA PRO A 100 13.66 0.45 5.83
C PRO A 100 12.90 -0.71 6.47
N LEU A 101 13.16 -1.93 5.99
CA LEU A 101 12.46 -3.15 6.43
C LEU A 101 12.66 -3.49 7.92
N TRP A 102 13.78 -3.07 8.50
CA TRP A 102 14.10 -3.33 9.92
C TRP A 102 13.42 -2.34 10.87
N GLU A 103 12.65 -1.36 10.38
CA GLU A 103 11.80 -0.57 11.25
C GLU A 103 10.64 -1.49 11.74
N PRO A 104 10.60 -1.83 13.04
CA PRO A 104 9.77 -2.91 13.59
C PRO A 104 8.26 -2.65 13.55
N LEU A 105 7.88 -1.39 13.35
CA LEU A 105 6.52 -0.93 13.13
C LEU A 105 6.24 -0.65 11.65
N ALA A 106 7.20 -0.85 10.74
CA ALA A 106 7.05 -0.51 9.33
C ALA A 106 6.03 -1.39 8.58
N PHE A 107 5.52 -2.47 9.16
CA PHE A 107 4.33 -3.11 8.62
C PHE A 107 3.07 -2.68 9.39
N GLN A 108 3.06 -2.65 10.72
CA GLN A 108 1.85 -2.32 11.48
C GLN A 108 1.53 -0.81 11.49
N ALA A 109 2.48 0.06 11.85
CA ALA A 109 2.28 1.50 11.80
C ALA A 109 2.12 2.02 10.37
N VAL A 110 2.81 1.41 9.39
CA VAL A 110 2.62 1.77 7.98
C VAL A 110 1.25 1.33 7.47
N ARG A 111 0.71 0.17 7.89
CA ARG A 111 -0.69 -0.20 7.62
C ARG A 111 -1.67 0.84 8.16
N GLU A 112 -1.47 1.28 9.41
CA GLU A 112 -2.29 2.30 10.07
C GLU A 112 -2.20 3.67 9.39
N GLU A 113 -1.02 4.03 8.86
CA GLU A 113 -0.80 5.29 8.15
C GLU A 113 -1.30 5.26 6.69
N LEU A 114 -1.10 4.14 5.99
CA LEU A 114 -1.47 3.98 4.58
C LEU A 114 -2.96 3.83 4.37
N ALA A 115 -3.67 3.11 5.25
CA ALA A 115 -5.09 2.84 5.03
C ALA A 115 -5.91 4.14 4.86
N PRO A 116 -5.75 5.19 5.70
CA PRO A 116 -6.38 6.49 5.47
C PRO A 116 -5.97 7.16 4.15
N ILE A 117 -4.69 7.10 3.79
CA ILE A 117 -4.16 7.76 2.57
C ILE A 117 -4.74 7.10 1.32
N LEU A 118 -4.69 5.77 1.23
CA LEU A 118 -5.24 4.99 0.13
C LEU A 118 -6.77 5.12 0.04
N SER A 119 -7.46 5.17 1.19
CA SER A 119 -8.91 5.44 1.22
C SER A 119 -9.25 6.82 0.65
N ASN A 120 -8.42 7.84 0.92
CA ASN A 120 -8.62 9.18 0.37
C ASN A 120 -8.23 9.28 -1.11
N ARG A 121 -7.17 8.58 -1.54
CA ARG A 121 -6.80 8.47 -2.96
C ARG A 121 -7.89 7.73 -3.76
N SER A 122 -8.45 6.66 -3.20
CA SER A 122 -9.62 5.98 -3.74
C SER A 122 -10.81 6.94 -3.92
N ALA A 123 -11.09 7.78 -2.93
CA ALA A 123 -12.13 8.80 -3.03
C ALA A 123 -11.86 9.83 -4.15
N ALA A 124 -10.61 10.29 -4.29
CA ALA A 124 -10.23 11.22 -5.35
C ALA A 124 -10.37 10.57 -6.75
N ASN A 125 -9.96 9.32 -6.89
CA ASN A 125 -10.14 8.55 -8.13
C ASN A 125 -11.62 8.32 -8.46
N LEU A 126 -12.49 8.10 -7.45
CA LEU A 126 -13.94 8.05 -7.67
C LEU A 126 -14.48 9.38 -8.23
N SER A 127 -14.05 10.52 -7.69
CA SER A 127 -14.47 11.83 -8.17
C SER A 127 -13.99 12.12 -9.60
N LEU A 128 -12.88 11.52 -10.02
CA LEU A 128 -12.35 11.60 -11.39
C LEU A 128 -13.03 10.61 -12.36
N GLY A 129 -13.87 9.70 -11.87
CA GLY A 129 -14.43 8.60 -12.68
C GLY A 129 -13.44 7.45 -12.95
N SER A 130 -12.25 7.49 -12.37
CA SER A 130 -11.23 6.42 -12.44
C SER A 130 -11.58 5.26 -11.51
N TYR A 131 -12.67 4.55 -11.82
CA TYR A 131 -13.23 3.53 -10.92
C TYR A 131 -12.32 2.32 -10.70
N VAL A 132 -11.48 1.96 -11.68
CA VAL A 132 -10.52 0.86 -11.55
C VAL A 132 -9.44 1.22 -10.52
N ASP A 133 -8.84 2.40 -10.62
CA ASP A 133 -7.82 2.87 -9.67
C ASP A 133 -8.40 3.02 -8.27
N ALA A 134 -9.63 3.54 -8.18
CA ALA A 134 -10.36 3.60 -6.92
C ALA A 134 -10.59 2.22 -6.29
N LEU A 135 -10.89 1.21 -7.10
CA LEU A 135 -11.10 -0.16 -6.64
C LEU A 135 -9.80 -0.81 -6.17
N VAL A 136 -8.69 -0.60 -6.90
CA VAL A 136 -7.36 -1.09 -6.49
C VAL A 136 -7.00 -0.55 -5.12
N ASP A 137 -7.10 0.76 -4.93
CA ASP A 137 -6.81 1.42 -3.65
C ASP A 137 -7.71 0.89 -2.52
N ALA A 138 -9.02 0.85 -2.76
CA ALA A 138 -9.97 0.38 -1.76
C ALA A 138 -9.75 -1.11 -1.41
N HIS A 139 -9.40 -1.94 -2.39
CA HIS A 139 -9.08 -3.34 -2.16
C HIS A 139 -7.87 -3.49 -1.24
N ILE A 140 -6.79 -2.74 -1.51
CA ILE A 140 -5.60 -2.73 -0.65
C ILE A 140 -6.00 -2.32 0.78
N VAL A 141 -6.81 -1.27 0.95
CA VAL A 141 -7.29 -0.84 2.28
C VAL A 141 -8.00 -1.99 3.01
N THR A 142 -8.88 -2.73 2.33
CA THR A 142 -9.57 -3.89 2.96
C THR A 142 -8.62 -5.02 3.37
N GLN A 143 -7.45 -5.13 2.75
CA GLN A 143 -6.41 -6.08 3.17
C GLN A 143 -5.57 -5.55 4.34
N LEU A 144 -5.29 -4.25 4.35
CA LEU A 144 -4.52 -3.60 5.42
C LEU A 144 -5.32 -3.51 6.74
N LYS A 145 -6.60 -3.12 6.65
CA LYS A 145 -7.51 -2.95 7.79
C LYS A 145 -8.87 -3.59 7.51
N LYS A 146 -8.98 -4.88 7.84
CA LYS A 146 -10.19 -5.69 7.57
C LYS A 146 -11.40 -5.24 8.37
N ASP A 147 -11.17 -4.71 9.57
CA ASP A 147 -12.17 -4.25 10.53
C ASP A 147 -12.55 -2.77 10.34
N TRP A 148 -12.15 -2.15 9.23
CA TRP A 148 -12.42 -0.74 8.98
C TRP A 148 -13.52 -0.54 7.93
N SER A 149 -14.71 -0.13 8.39
CA SER A 149 -15.91 0.06 7.56
C SER A 149 -15.69 0.97 6.36
N LYS A 150 -14.92 2.05 6.50
CA LYS A 150 -14.66 3.03 5.43
C LYS A 150 -13.94 2.40 4.24
N GLY A 151 -13.02 1.46 4.46
CA GLY A 151 -12.34 0.74 3.38
C GLY A 151 -13.30 -0.06 2.52
N TRP A 152 -14.19 -0.81 3.18
CA TRP A 152 -15.24 -1.59 2.52
C TRP A 152 -16.27 -0.71 1.81
N PHE A 153 -16.63 0.44 2.40
CA PHE A 153 -17.50 1.43 1.75
C PHE A 153 -16.89 1.98 0.45
N ARG A 154 -15.61 2.37 0.46
CA ARG A 154 -14.90 2.82 -0.76
C ARG A 154 -14.89 1.76 -1.84
N LYS A 155 -14.64 0.49 -1.45
CA LYS A 155 -14.65 -0.65 -2.37
C LYS A 155 -16.03 -0.82 -3.01
N GLY A 156 -17.09 -0.73 -2.22
CA GLY A 156 -18.46 -0.77 -2.71
C GLY A 156 -18.76 0.33 -3.73
N LYS A 157 -18.44 1.60 -3.42
CA LYS A 157 -18.65 2.72 -4.35
C LYS A 157 -17.85 2.57 -5.66
N ALA A 158 -16.61 2.07 -5.60
CA ALA A 158 -15.83 1.81 -6.81
C ALA A 158 -16.44 0.69 -7.67
N LEU A 159 -16.92 -0.38 -7.06
CA LEU A 159 -17.64 -1.45 -7.76
C LEU A 159 -18.96 -0.97 -8.36
N MET A 160 -19.69 -0.07 -7.71
CA MET A 160 -20.87 0.57 -8.29
C MET A 160 -20.54 1.39 -9.54
N GLY A 161 -19.46 2.17 -9.51
CA GLY A 161 -18.98 2.92 -10.69
C GLY A 161 -18.63 2.01 -11.87
N LEU A 162 -18.16 0.79 -11.57
CA LEU A 162 -17.90 -0.27 -12.55
C LEU A 162 -19.15 -1.11 -12.89
N GLN A 163 -20.33 -0.75 -12.39
CA GLN A 163 -21.59 -1.50 -12.57
C GLN A 163 -21.56 -2.96 -12.07
N ARG A 164 -20.64 -3.28 -11.15
CA ARG A 164 -20.52 -4.60 -10.51
C ARG A 164 -21.35 -4.65 -9.22
N PHE A 165 -22.67 -4.51 -9.36
CA PHE A 165 -23.59 -4.26 -8.25
C PHE A 165 -23.67 -5.39 -7.21
N ASP A 166 -23.51 -6.65 -7.63
CA ASP A 166 -23.50 -7.80 -6.71
C ASP A 166 -22.29 -7.75 -5.76
N GLU A 167 -21.12 -7.44 -6.29
CA GLU A 167 -19.89 -7.33 -5.51
C GLU A 167 -19.86 -6.05 -4.66
N ALA A 168 -20.46 -4.97 -5.18
CA ALA A 168 -20.66 -3.75 -4.41
C ALA A 168 -21.53 -4.03 -3.18
N SER A 169 -22.65 -4.73 -3.38
CA SER A 169 -23.56 -5.13 -2.30
C SER A 169 -22.85 -5.96 -1.24
N LYS A 170 -22.05 -6.95 -1.64
CA LYS A 170 -21.23 -7.74 -0.69
C LYS A 170 -20.28 -6.85 0.10
N SER A 171 -19.64 -5.89 -0.56
CA SER A 171 -18.71 -4.96 0.11
C SER A 171 -19.42 -4.06 1.13
N PHE A 172 -20.61 -3.54 0.80
CA PHE A 172 -21.39 -2.75 1.75
C PHE A 172 -21.94 -3.55 2.92
N HIS A 173 -22.34 -4.81 2.71
CA HIS A 173 -22.70 -5.70 3.82
C HIS A 173 -21.52 -5.92 4.76
N THR A 174 -20.31 -6.16 4.23
CA THR A 174 -19.11 -6.28 5.06
C THR A 174 -18.81 -4.98 5.80
N ALA A 175 -18.99 -3.82 5.16
CA ALA A 175 -18.83 -2.53 5.83
C ALA A 175 -19.78 -2.40 7.04
N LEU A 176 -21.05 -2.78 6.89
CA LEU A 176 -22.06 -2.74 7.96
C LEU A 176 -21.68 -3.56 9.19
N LEU A 177 -20.96 -4.68 9.03
CA LEU A 177 -20.47 -5.49 10.15
C LEU A 177 -19.51 -4.70 11.06
N TYR A 178 -18.81 -3.71 10.51
CA TYR A 178 -17.80 -2.91 11.21
C TYR A 178 -18.25 -1.45 11.43
N THR A 179 -19.54 -1.15 11.20
CA THR A 179 -20.09 0.21 11.35
C THR A 179 -20.97 0.30 12.59
N ASP A 180 -20.72 1.33 13.40
CA ASP A 180 -21.56 1.71 14.53
C ASP A 180 -22.98 2.02 14.08
N ALA A 181 -23.97 1.76 14.93
CA ALA A 181 -25.39 1.89 14.56
C ALA A 181 -25.76 3.27 13.98
N ASN A 182 -25.09 4.33 14.44
CA ASN A 182 -25.37 5.72 14.05
C ASN A 182 -24.79 6.11 12.67
N GLU A 183 -23.92 5.31 12.07
CA GLU A 183 -23.24 5.62 10.80
C GLU A 183 -23.72 4.71 9.64
N ARG A 184 -24.82 3.97 9.83
CA ARG A 184 -25.30 2.96 8.87
C ARG A 184 -26.12 3.52 7.71
N ASP A 185 -26.69 4.72 7.86
CA ASP A 185 -27.68 5.24 6.90
C ASP A 185 -27.11 5.34 5.47
N GLY A 186 -25.90 5.88 5.31
CA GLY A 186 -25.24 5.97 4.00
C GLY A 186 -24.89 4.61 3.38
N LEU A 187 -24.68 3.58 4.20
CA LEU A 187 -24.46 2.21 3.72
C LEU A 187 -25.76 1.55 3.27
N LEU A 188 -26.85 1.77 4.01
CA LEU A 188 -28.18 1.27 3.68
C LEU A 188 -28.71 1.92 2.40
N GLU A 189 -28.45 3.21 2.20
CA GLU A 189 -28.77 3.91 0.95
C GLU A 189 -28.02 3.31 -0.24
N ALA A 190 -26.69 3.14 -0.12
CA ALA A 190 -25.88 2.54 -1.18
C ALA A 190 -26.30 1.10 -1.51
N LEU A 191 -26.75 0.32 -0.52
CA LEU A 191 -27.32 -1.01 -0.73
C LEU A 191 -28.65 -0.97 -1.50
N LYS A 192 -29.52 0.00 -1.19
CA LYS A 192 -30.76 0.20 -1.94
C LYS A 192 -30.46 0.55 -3.39
N GLU A 193 -29.52 1.46 -3.64
CA GLU A 193 -29.05 1.81 -4.99
C GLU A 193 -28.52 0.59 -5.76
N CYS A 194 -27.72 -0.27 -5.13
CA CYS A 194 -27.26 -1.51 -5.77
C CYS A 194 -28.43 -2.44 -6.13
N SER A 195 -29.41 -2.58 -5.21
CA SER A 195 -30.55 -3.46 -5.42
C SER A 195 -31.47 -2.97 -6.55
N THR A 196 -31.63 -1.66 -6.71
CA THR A 196 -32.42 -1.08 -7.80
C THR A 196 -31.69 -1.20 -9.13
N ALA A 197 -30.38 -0.92 -9.14
CA ALA A 197 -29.55 -1.06 -10.34
C ALA A 197 -29.49 -2.50 -10.85
N THR A 198 -29.41 -3.50 -9.96
CA THR A 198 -29.40 -4.92 -10.32
C THR A 198 -30.74 -5.38 -10.94
N ARG A 199 -31.86 -4.78 -10.54
CA ARG A 199 -33.18 -5.10 -11.12
C ARG A 199 -33.41 -4.46 -12.50
N ASN A 200 -32.64 -3.43 -12.82
CA ASN A 200 -32.79 -2.65 -14.05
C ASN A 200 -31.71 -2.99 -15.10
N ALA A 201 -30.75 -3.86 -14.78
CA ALA A 201 -29.69 -4.35 -15.65
C ALA A 201 -30.09 -5.67 -16.31
#